data_AF-A0A843V303-F1
#
_entry.id   AF-A0A843V303-F1
#
_cell.length_a   1.000
_cell.length_b   1.000
_cell.length_c   1.000
_cell.angle_alpha   90.00
_cell.angle_beta   90.00
_cell.angle_gamma   90.00
#
_symmetry.space_group_name_H-M   'P 1'
#
loop_
_entity.id
_entity.type
_entity.pdbx_description
1 polymer ?
#
loop_
_entity_poly.entity_id
_entity_poly.type
_entity_poly.pdbx_seq_one_letter_code
_entity_poly.pdbx_strand_id
1 'polypeptide(L)'
;MMIEFARNMAEFAASIGKKHVIILSSLDSGRRKRIYASSDLQMYYISSTCSDGKDEDCERLGWRRLEEYNPSQRRWMYLHSLAEGNTMRELLSFEDDLADEDYYPGLPFAALFSFCKAKGLKVTCILCYCAEGDNVSDSLQLAGAASTLLGLNPDKFGATQGSGWIIPCSWQMMYGPPPDLSIF
;
A
#
# COMPACT_ATOMS: atom_id res chain seq x y z
N MET A 1 -4.98 -7.78 -16.78
CA MET A 1 -5.61 -6.64 -16.09
C MET A 1 -4.77 -6.05 -14.96
N MET A 2 -4.62 -6.68 -13.78
CA MET A 2 -3.87 -6.08 -12.64
C MET A 2 -2.39 -5.83 -12.94
N ILE A 3 -1.68 -6.80 -13.54
CA ILE A 3 -0.27 -6.67 -13.92
C ILE A 3 -0.06 -5.55 -14.95
N GLU A 4 -0.93 -5.47 -15.95
CA GLU A 4 -0.85 -4.42 -16.98
C GLU A 4 -1.13 -3.04 -16.39
N PHE A 5 -2.11 -2.93 -15.49
CA PHE A 5 -2.37 -1.69 -14.76
C PHE A 5 -1.15 -1.25 -13.95
N ALA A 6 -0.55 -2.16 -13.17
CA ALA A 6 0.64 -1.85 -12.38
C ALA A 6 1.82 -1.42 -13.25
N ARG A 7 2.04 -2.09 -14.39
CA ARG A 7 3.06 -1.73 -15.37
C ARG A 7 2.84 -0.32 -15.91
N ASN A 8 1.65 -0.05 -16.44
CA ASN A 8 1.33 1.23 -17.06
C ASN A 8 1.39 2.37 -16.05
N MET A 9 0.94 2.13 -14.81
CA MET A 9 0.98 3.14 -13.75
C MET A 9 2.41 3.46 -13.30
N ALA A 10 3.27 2.44 -13.17
CA ALA A 10 4.69 2.64 -12.84
C ALA A 10 5.43 3.38 -13.96
N GLU A 11 5.14 3.05 -15.23
CA GLU A 11 5.68 3.76 -16.39
C GLU A 11 5.25 5.21 -16.44
N PHE A 12 3.97 5.48 -16.19
CA PHE A 12 3.44 6.83 -16.10
C PHE A 12 4.09 7.62 -14.96
N ALA A 13 4.16 7.05 -13.75
CA ALA A 13 4.76 7.73 -12.60
C ALA A 13 6.24 8.09 -12.84
N ALA A 14 7.00 7.18 -13.48
CA ALA A 14 8.38 7.43 -13.87
C ALA A 14 8.50 8.49 -14.98
N SER A 15 7.63 8.45 -16.00
CA SER A 15 7.70 9.37 -17.14
C SER A 15 7.39 10.83 -16.77
N ILE A 16 6.54 11.05 -15.76
CA ILE A 16 6.27 12.39 -15.22
C ILE A 16 7.28 12.81 -14.13
N GLY A 17 8.36 12.04 -13.92
CA GLY A 17 9.47 12.40 -13.05
C GLY A 17 9.20 12.29 -11.55
N LYS A 18 8.19 11.52 -11.11
CA LYS A 18 8.01 11.26 -9.67
C LYS A 18 9.21 10.49 -9.13
N LYS A 19 9.50 10.71 -7.84
CA LYS A 19 10.62 10.07 -7.13
C LYS A 19 10.16 9.11 -6.03
N HIS A 20 9.00 9.37 -5.44
CA HIS A 20 8.40 8.57 -4.39
C HIS A 20 6.93 8.31 -4.72
N VAL A 21 6.54 7.04 -4.65
CA VAL A 21 5.16 6.57 -4.75
C VAL A 21 4.75 6.01 -3.39
N ILE A 22 3.62 6.48 -2.86
CA ILE A 22 2.99 5.90 -1.68
C ILE A 22 1.77 5.11 -2.13
N ILE A 23 1.70 3.84 -1.74
CA ILE A 23 0.59 2.94 -2.05
C ILE A 23 -0.21 2.75 -0.77
N LEU A 24 -1.49 3.09 -0.80
CA LEU A 24 -2.42 2.86 0.31
C LEU A 24 -3.23 1.63 0.00
N SER A 25 -3.22 0.65 0.89
CA SER A 25 -4.03 -0.57 0.72
C SER A 25 -4.48 -1.10 2.05
N SER A 26 -5.71 -1.61 2.07
CA SER A 26 -6.19 -2.41 3.17
C SER A 26 -5.75 -3.88 3.03
N LEU A 27 -5.80 -4.58 4.16
CA LEU A 27 -5.57 -6.02 4.31
C LEU A 27 -6.82 -6.64 4.96
N ASP A 28 -7.04 -7.93 4.70
CA ASP A 28 -8.16 -8.70 5.27
C ASP A 28 -8.00 -8.89 6.79
N SER A 29 -8.97 -8.40 7.56
CA SER A 29 -9.05 -8.52 9.02
C SER A 29 -8.90 -9.96 9.52
N GLY A 30 -9.42 -10.94 8.79
CA GLY A 30 -9.33 -12.36 9.14
C GLY A 30 -7.90 -12.90 9.12
N ARG A 31 -6.98 -12.18 8.46
CA ARG A 31 -5.55 -12.52 8.37
C ARG A 31 -4.70 -11.95 9.51
N ARG A 32 -5.29 -11.14 10.39
CA ARG A 32 -4.58 -10.49 11.49
C ARG A 32 -4.17 -11.51 12.55
N LYS A 33 -2.89 -11.91 12.56
CA LYS A 33 -2.35 -12.93 13.48
C LYS A 33 -2.26 -12.52 14.95
N ARG A 34 -2.15 -11.22 15.23
CA ARG A 34 -2.02 -10.68 16.60
C ARG A 34 -2.88 -9.45 16.78
N ILE A 35 -3.84 -9.55 17.69
CA ILE A 35 -4.58 -8.40 18.22
C ILE A 35 -3.75 -7.89 19.39
N TYR A 36 -3.08 -6.75 19.20
CA TYR A 36 -2.44 -6.06 20.31
C TYR A 36 -3.52 -5.28 21.06
N ALA A 37 -3.48 -5.31 22.39
CA ALA A 37 -4.46 -4.66 23.27
C ALA A 37 -4.39 -3.12 23.26
N SER A 38 -3.61 -2.52 22.36
CA SER A 38 -3.62 -1.07 22.14
C SER A 38 -4.87 -0.68 21.35
N SER A 39 -5.59 0.32 21.83
CA SER A 39 -6.77 0.92 21.21
C SER A 39 -6.54 1.50 19.81
N ASP A 40 -5.28 1.66 19.41
CA ASP A 40 -4.93 2.45 18.24
C ASP A 40 -4.76 1.56 17.00
N LEU A 41 -5.25 2.06 15.86
CA LEU A 41 -5.15 1.35 14.59
C LEU A 41 -3.69 1.09 14.24
N GLN A 42 -3.39 -0.18 13.99
CA GLN A 42 -2.02 -0.63 13.78
C GLN A 42 -1.63 -0.44 12.32
N MET A 43 -0.75 0.53 12.06
CA MET A 43 -0.18 0.77 10.73
C MET A 43 0.93 -0.23 10.42
N TYR A 44 0.82 -0.83 9.24
CA TYR A 44 1.81 -1.72 8.66
C TYR A 44 2.46 -1.06 7.44
N TYR A 45 3.67 -1.46 7.11
CA TYR A 45 4.34 -0.94 5.92
C TYR A 45 5.24 -1.96 5.22
N ILE A 46 5.51 -1.71 3.94
CA ILE A 46 6.65 -2.28 3.20
C ILE A 46 7.28 -1.13 2.42
N SER A 47 8.60 -1.03 2.42
CA SER A 47 9.32 0.00 1.65
C SER A 47 10.35 -0.59 0.70
N SER A 48 10.62 0.12 -0.39
CA SER A 48 11.70 -0.21 -1.31
C SER A 48 13.07 0.31 -0.86
N THR A 49 13.15 1.06 0.24
CA THR A 49 14.40 1.65 0.76
C THR A 49 15.44 0.58 1.08
N CYS A 50 15.03 -0.52 1.70
CA CYS A 50 15.85 -1.70 1.95
C CYS A 50 15.29 -2.93 1.22
N SER A 51 16.16 -3.89 0.91
CA SER A 51 15.76 -5.13 0.21
C SER A 51 14.82 -6.00 1.05
N ASP A 52 14.90 -5.92 2.38
CA ASP A 52 14.07 -6.65 3.34
C ASP A 52 12.71 -5.97 3.64
N GLY A 53 12.44 -4.83 3.00
CA GLY A 53 11.19 -4.09 3.14
C GLY A 53 11.19 -3.04 4.25
N LYS A 54 12.31 -2.84 4.97
CA LYS A 54 12.40 -1.87 6.07
C LYS A 54 12.56 -0.43 5.61
N ASP A 55 12.17 0.49 6.49
CA ASP A 55 12.32 1.93 6.34
C ASP A 55 12.42 2.61 7.71
N GLU A 56 13.53 3.30 7.97
CA GLU A 56 13.77 3.97 9.25
C GLU A 56 12.71 5.06 9.55
N ASP A 57 12.19 5.72 8.52
CA ASP A 57 11.16 6.75 8.69
C ASP A 57 9.86 6.14 9.20
N CYS A 58 9.48 4.97 8.67
CA CYS A 58 8.30 4.24 9.11
C CYS A 58 8.48 3.66 10.52
N GLU A 59 9.66 3.13 10.84
CA GLU A 59 9.97 2.60 12.18
C GLU A 59 9.96 3.69 13.25
N ARG A 60 10.45 4.90 12.93
CA ARG A 60 10.41 6.06 13.82
C ARG A 60 8.98 6.52 14.13
N LEU A 61 8.05 6.34 13.20
CA LEU A 61 6.62 6.58 13.39
C LEU A 61 5.92 5.47 14.18
N GLY A 62 6.65 4.44 14.62
CA GLY A 62 6.11 3.30 15.37
C GLY A 62 5.33 2.30 14.50
N TRP A 63 5.40 2.42 13.18
CA TRP A 63 4.73 1.51 12.27
C TRP A 63 5.47 0.18 12.16
N ARG A 64 4.74 -0.88 11.82
CA ARG A 64 5.31 -2.22 11.76
C ARG A 64 5.55 -2.66 10.33
N ARG A 65 6.71 -3.25 10.05
CA ARG A 65 6.94 -3.91 8.77
C ARG A 65 5.94 -5.06 8.62
N LEU A 66 5.36 -5.24 7.43
CA LEU A 66 4.56 -6.43 7.15
C LEU A 66 5.47 -7.67 7.22
N GLU A 67 5.23 -8.53 8.21
CA GLU A 67 6.15 -9.63 8.53
C GLU A 67 6.22 -10.64 7.38
N GLU A 68 5.10 -10.84 6.69
CA GLU A 68 4.91 -11.74 5.57
C GLU A 68 5.58 -11.27 4.27
N TYR A 69 6.12 -10.06 4.22
CA TYR A 69 6.94 -9.65 3.09
C TYR A 69 8.26 -10.43 3.09
N ASN A 70 8.42 -11.30 2.08
CA ASN A 70 9.62 -12.07 1.83
C ASN A 70 9.99 -11.98 0.33
N PRO A 71 11.03 -11.19 -0.04
CA PRO A 71 11.42 -11.03 -1.44
C PRO A 71 11.91 -12.33 -2.09
N SER A 72 12.36 -13.30 -1.29
CA SER A 72 12.83 -14.61 -1.76
C SER A 72 11.69 -15.63 -1.92
N GLN A 73 10.46 -15.29 -1.57
CA GLN A 73 9.30 -16.15 -1.80
C GLN A 73 8.98 -16.21 -3.30
N ARG A 74 8.55 -17.39 -3.76
CA ARG A 74 8.24 -17.69 -5.18
C ARG A 74 7.42 -16.58 -5.87
N ARG A 75 6.29 -16.15 -5.30
CA ARG A 75 5.44 -15.14 -5.95
C ARG A 75 6.00 -13.72 -5.92
N TRP A 76 6.74 -13.34 -4.89
CA TRP A 76 7.46 -12.06 -4.89
C TRP A 76 8.56 -12.03 -5.95
N MET A 77 9.33 -13.12 -6.10
CA MET A 77 10.32 -13.26 -7.17
C MET A 77 9.68 -13.21 -8.55
N TYR A 78 8.52 -13.87 -8.72
CA TYR A 78 7.78 -13.82 -9.97
C TYR A 78 7.33 -12.40 -10.33
N LEU A 79 6.73 -11.66 -9.39
CA LEU A 79 6.36 -10.26 -9.60
C LEU A 79 7.57 -9.38 -9.95
N HIS A 80 8.71 -9.61 -9.28
CA HIS A 80 9.93 -8.86 -9.54
C HIS A 80 10.46 -9.13 -10.95
N SER A 81 10.55 -10.40 -11.35
CA SER A 81 10.96 -10.82 -12.69
C SER A 81 10.05 -10.22 -13.78
N LEU A 82 8.73 -10.28 -13.58
CA LEU A 82 7.76 -9.64 -14.48
C LEU A 82 7.95 -8.12 -14.58
N ALA A 83 8.25 -7.47 -13.46
CA ALA A 83 8.44 -6.02 -13.39
C ALA A 83 9.71 -5.57 -14.13
N GLU A 84 10.75 -6.39 -14.15
CA GLU A 84 11.99 -6.16 -14.89
C GLU A 84 11.87 -6.43 -16.40
N GLY A 85 10.71 -6.91 -16.86
CA GLY A 85 10.48 -7.24 -18.27
C GLY A 85 11.01 -8.62 -18.67
N ASN A 86 11.40 -9.45 -17.70
CA ASN A 86 11.79 -10.82 -17.97
C ASN A 86 10.52 -11.64 -18.31
N THR A 87 10.46 -12.16 -19.53
CA THR A 87 9.40 -13.11 -19.94
C THR A 87 9.68 -14.49 -19.37
N MET A 88 9.55 -14.64 -18.06
CA MET A 88 9.53 -15.97 -17.44
C MET A 88 8.14 -16.58 -17.72
N ARG A 89 7.98 -17.13 -18.93
CA ARG A 89 6.72 -17.65 -19.47
C ARG A 89 6.23 -18.93 -18.78
N GLU A 90 6.92 -19.42 -17.75
CA GLU A 90 6.71 -20.79 -17.26
C GLU A 90 6.63 -20.96 -15.74
N LEU A 91 6.58 -19.91 -14.89
CA LEU A 91 6.63 -20.21 -13.45
C LEU A 91 5.33 -20.60 -12.76
N LEU A 92 4.12 -20.18 -13.16
CA LEU A 92 2.89 -20.57 -12.43
C LEU A 92 1.63 -20.39 -13.29
N SER A 93 0.87 -21.48 -13.47
CA SER A 93 -0.59 -21.39 -13.63
C SER A 93 -1.09 -20.59 -12.42
N PHE A 94 -1.70 -19.42 -12.65
CA PHE A 94 -2.33 -18.64 -11.57
C PHE A 94 -3.50 -19.40 -10.91
N GLU A 95 -3.88 -20.53 -11.49
CA GLU A 95 -5.09 -21.30 -11.22
C GLU A 95 -4.88 -22.54 -10.33
N ASP A 96 -3.64 -23.01 -10.11
CA ASP A 96 -3.40 -24.14 -9.20
C ASP A 96 -3.03 -23.63 -7.80
N ASP A 97 -3.99 -23.74 -6.88
CA ASP A 97 -3.91 -23.52 -5.44
C ASP A 97 -3.14 -22.26 -5.00
N LEU A 98 -3.88 -21.18 -4.70
CA LEU A 98 -3.36 -20.08 -3.90
C LEU A 98 -2.98 -20.63 -2.52
N ALA A 99 -1.73 -21.08 -2.39
CA ALA A 99 -1.13 -21.37 -1.11
C ALA A 99 -1.33 -20.16 -0.20
N ASP A 100 -1.57 -20.40 1.09
CA ASP A 100 -1.86 -19.32 2.04
C ASP A 100 -0.79 -18.22 2.05
N GLU A 101 0.45 -18.62 1.77
CA GLU A 101 1.62 -17.73 1.67
C GLU A 101 1.54 -16.78 0.46
N ASP A 102 0.80 -17.13 -0.59
CA ASP A 102 0.66 -16.34 -1.82
C ASP A 102 -0.40 -15.24 -1.71
N TYR A 103 -1.10 -15.13 -0.58
CA TYR A 103 -2.14 -14.13 -0.35
C TYR A 103 -1.64 -12.70 -0.60
N TYR A 104 -0.61 -12.26 0.12
CA TYR A 104 -0.08 -10.89 0.03
C TYR A 104 0.50 -10.54 -1.35
N PRO A 105 1.37 -11.36 -1.97
CA PRO A 105 1.83 -11.09 -3.33
C PRO A 105 0.72 -11.23 -4.38
N GLY A 106 -0.43 -11.83 -4.05
CA GLY A 106 -1.63 -11.85 -4.89
C GLY A 106 -2.44 -10.55 -4.86
N LEU A 107 -2.21 -9.66 -3.89
CA LEU A 107 -2.96 -8.41 -3.76
C LEU A 107 -2.46 -7.32 -4.73
N PRO A 108 -3.33 -6.41 -5.19
CA PRO A 108 -2.96 -5.37 -6.16
C PRO A 108 -1.79 -4.46 -5.74
N PHE A 109 -1.66 -4.20 -4.43
CA PHE A 109 -0.56 -3.37 -3.91
C PHE A 109 0.81 -3.99 -4.21
N ALA A 110 0.92 -5.33 -4.21
CA ALA A 110 2.18 -6.03 -4.40
C ALA A 110 2.69 -5.88 -5.84
N ALA A 111 1.78 -5.95 -6.82
CA ALA A 111 2.11 -5.67 -8.21
C ALA A 111 2.57 -4.21 -8.39
N LEU A 112 1.80 -3.24 -7.87
CA LEU A 112 2.20 -1.82 -7.93
C LEU A 112 3.56 -1.57 -7.27
N PHE A 113 3.81 -2.19 -6.12
CA PHE A 113 5.08 -2.11 -5.41
C PHE A 113 6.24 -2.60 -6.29
N SER A 114 6.13 -3.81 -6.83
CA SER A 114 7.20 -4.42 -7.64
C SER A 114 7.46 -3.64 -8.93
N PHE A 115 6.42 -3.21 -9.64
CA PHE A 115 6.55 -2.46 -10.88
C PHE A 115 7.11 -1.04 -10.66
N CYS A 116 6.65 -0.31 -9.65
CA CYS A 116 7.20 1.00 -9.33
C CYS A 116 8.67 0.90 -8.87
N LYS A 117 9.00 -0.10 -8.04
CA LYS A 117 10.37 -0.38 -7.61
C LYS A 117 11.29 -0.67 -8.79
N ALA A 118 10.86 -1.50 -9.76
CA ALA A 118 11.64 -1.82 -10.95
C ALA A 118 11.89 -0.61 -11.86
N LYS A 119 11.04 0.42 -11.82
CA LYS A 119 11.25 1.70 -12.52
C LYS A 119 12.16 2.68 -11.75
N GLY A 120 12.79 2.24 -10.65
CA GLY A 120 13.70 3.05 -9.85
C GLY A 120 13.01 4.10 -8.98
N LEU A 121 11.71 3.96 -8.73
CA LEU A 121 10.96 4.83 -7.82
C LEU A 121 11.18 4.35 -6.38
N LYS A 122 11.33 5.29 -5.43
CA LYS A 122 11.10 4.96 -4.00
C LYS A 122 9.62 4.58 -3.87
N VAL A 123 9.31 3.48 -3.22
CA VAL A 123 7.93 3.03 -3.01
C VAL A 123 7.73 2.68 -1.54
N THR A 124 6.66 3.20 -0.95
CA THR A 124 6.24 2.84 0.41
C THR A 124 4.78 2.43 0.38
N CYS A 125 4.49 1.18 0.73
CA CYS A 125 3.15 0.71 0.98
C CYS A 125 2.78 1.01 2.42
N ILE A 126 1.66 1.70 2.65
CA ILE A 126 1.05 1.89 3.97
C ILE A 126 -0.20 1.02 4.01
N LEU A 127 -0.27 0.17 5.02
CA LEU A 127 -1.20 -0.93 5.09
C LEU A 127 -1.93 -0.92 6.43
N CYS A 128 -3.21 -1.24 6.43
CA CYS A 128 -3.98 -1.49 7.64
C CYS A 128 -4.92 -2.67 7.45
N TYR A 129 -5.21 -3.40 8.52
CA TYR A 129 -6.26 -4.41 8.51
C TYR A 129 -7.61 -3.70 8.67
N CYS A 130 -8.49 -3.85 7.68
CA CYS A 130 -9.75 -3.10 7.65
C CYS A 130 -10.80 -3.64 8.61
N ALA A 131 -11.69 -2.77 9.07
CA ALA A 131 -12.95 -3.17 9.69
C ALA A 131 -13.94 -3.62 8.60
N GLU A 132 -14.57 -4.78 8.79
CA GLU A 132 -15.59 -5.25 7.84
C GLU A 132 -16.83 -4.34 7.87
N GLY A 133 -17.24 -3.83 6.70
CA GLY A 133 -18.51 -3.10 6.52
C GLY A 133 -18.45 -1.56 6.62
N ASP A 134 -17.34 -0.97 7.06
CA ASP A 134 -17.07 0.48 6.94
C ASP A 134 -15.58 0.70 6.67
N ASN A 135 -15.24 1.19 5.48
CA ASN A 135 -13.85 1.43 5.07
C ASN A 135 -13.48 2.92 5.00
N VAL A 136 -14.39 3.82 5.37
CA VAL A 136 -14.16 5.28 5.30
C VAL A 136 -13.12 5.69 6.33
N SER A 137 -13.30 5.24 7.58
CA SER A 137 -12.37 5.53 8.67
C SER A 137 -10.95 5.02 8.37
N ASP A 138 -10.83 3.77 7.92
CA ASP A 138 -9.54 3.17 7.58
C ASP A 138 -8.84 3.92 6.43
N SER A 139 -9.60 4.33 5.42
CA SER A 139 -9.07 5.09 4.27
C SER A 139 -8.53 6.46 4.69
N LEU A 140 -9.25 7.18 5.57
CA LEU A 140 -8.80 8.46 6.11
C LEU A 140 -7.57 8.31 6.99
N GLN A 141 -7.50 7.24 7.79
CA GLN A 141 -6.33 6.95 8.61
C GLN A 141 -5.10 6.63 7.74
N LEU A 142 -5.25 5.87 6.66
CA LEU A 142 -4.18 5.63 5.69
C LEU A 142 -3.72 6.94 5.01
N ALA A 143 -4.64 7.83 4.65
CA ALA A 143 -4.32 9.14 4.09
C ALA A 143 -3.60 10.06 5.09
N GLY A 144 -4.04 10.04 6.35
CA GLY A 144 -3.38 10.73 7.46
C GLY A 144 -1.97 10.20 7.70
N ALA A 145 -1.79 8.88 7.73
CA ALA A 145 -0.48 8.23 7.82
C ALA A 145 0.45 8.66 6.68
N ALA A 146 -0.05 8.67 5.44
CA ALA A 146 0.71 9.16 4.28
C ALA A 146 1.16 10.61 4.45
N SER A 147 0.29 11.48 4.97
CA SER A 147 0.60 12.88 5.25
C SER A 147 1.71 12.98 6.31
N THR A 148 1.58 12.23 7.41
CA THR A 148 2.59 12.17 8.48
C THR A 148 3.95 11.70 7.97
N LEU A 149 4.00 10.64 7.14
CA LEU A 149 5.24 10.14 6.55
C LEU A 149 5.93 11.20 5.66
N LEU A 150 5.13 12.00 4.95
CA LEU A 150 5.64 13.07 4.10
C LEU A 150 5.94 14.37 4.88
N GLY A 151 5.76 14.40 6.20
CA GLY A 151 5.88 15.60 7.01
C GLY A 151 4.84 16.68 6.66
N LEU A 152 3.74 16.29 6.01
CA LEU A 152 2.60 17.14 5.71
C LEU A 152 1.68 17.16 6.93
N ASN A 153 1.23 18.34 7.33
CA ASN A 153 0.34 18.50 8.47
C ASN A 153 -1.09 18.78 7.99
N PRO A 154 -2.05 17.82 8.11
CA PRO A 154 -3.47 17.96 7.76
C PRO A 154 -4.15 19.22 8.36
N ASP A 155 -3.74 19.70 9.52
CA ASP A 155 -4.36 20.87 10.18
C ASP A 155 -3.95 22.19 9.50
N LYS A 156 -2.83 22.19 8.77
CA LYS A 156 -2.47 23.30 7.86
C LYS A 156 -3.29 23.26 6.57
N PHE A 157 -4.02 22.19 6.34
CA PHE A 157 -4.90 22.02 5.20
C PHE A 157 -6.34 22.43 5.56
N GLY A 158 -6.52 23.71 5.91
CA GLY A 158 -7.79 24.23 6.42
C GLY A 158 -9.01 23.91 5.53
N ALA A 159 -10.12 23.53 6.17
CA ALA A 159 -11.41 23.15 5.57
C ALA A 159 -12.14 24.30 4.82
N THR A 160 -11.48 25.44 4.60
CA THR A 160 -12.04 26.58 3.88
C THR A 160 -11.07 27.03 2.80
N GLN A 161 -11.37 26.62 1.56
CA GLN A 161 -10.70 26.97 0.29
C GLN A 161 -9.45 26.14 -0.07
N GLY A 162 -9.68 25.00 -0.73
CA GLY A 162 -8.77 24.45 -1.75
C GLY A 162 -7.41 23.91 -1.28
N SER A 163 -7.11 24.02 0.01
CA SER A 163 -5.82 23.64 0.58
C SER A 163 -5.92 22.35 1.35
N GLY A 164 -6.73 21.35 0.98
CA GLY A 164 -6.79 20.06 1.69
C GLY A 164 -6.64 18.81 0.88
N TRP A 165 -6.64 17.65 1.56
CA TRP A 165 -6.52 16.36 0.89
C TRP A 165 -7.60 16.27 -0.19
N ILE A 166 -7.18 16.28 -1.45
CA ILE A 166 -8.10 16.15 -2.57
C ILE A 166 -8.52 14.69 -2.60
N ILE A 167 -9.75 14.43 -2.17
CA ILE A 167 -10.33 13.09 -2.19
C ILE A 167 -10.31 12.59 -3.65
N PRO A 168 -9.58 11.50 -3.96
CA PRO A 168 -9.50 11.01 -5.32
C PRO A 168 -10.83 10.40 -5.75
N CYS A 169 -11.12 10.42 -7.06
CA CYS A 169 -12.38 9.87 -7.59
C CYS A 169 -12.60 8.40 -7.24
N SER A 170 -11.52 7.62 -7.03
CA SER A 170 -11.58 6.22 -6.60
C SER A 170 -12.28 6.03 -5.25
N TRP A 171 -12.33 7.06 -4.41
CA TRP A 171 -12.99 7.01 -3.10
C TRP A 171 -14.51 7.08 -3.18
N GLN A 172 -15.09 7.30 -4.37
CA GLN A 172 -16.53 7.12 -4.60
C GLN A 172 -17.01 5.68 -4.32
N MET A 173 -16.09 4.71 -4.34
CA MET A 173 -16.37 3.31 -4.03
C MET A 173 -16.17 2.96 -2.54
N MET A 174 -15.85 3.95 -1.69
CA MET A 174 -15.83 3.74 -0.23
C MET A 174 -17.26 3.54 0.27
N TYR A 175 -17.40 2.65 1.25
CA TYR A 175 -18.66 2.25 1.84
C TYR A 175 -18.58 2.47 3.35
N GLY A 176 -19.53 3.24 3.88
CA GLY A 176 -19.58 3.65 5.27
C GLY A 176 -20.30 5.00 5.41
N PRO A 177 -20.73 5.38 6.63
CA PRO A 177 -21.19 6.74 6.88
C PRO A 177 -20.09 7.75 6.55
N PRO A 178 -20.44 8.98 6.10
CA PRO A 178 -19.46 10.03 5.91
C PRO A 178 -18.70 10.28 7.22
N PRO A 179 -17.40 10.60 7.16
CA PRO A 179 -16.62 10.84 8.36
C PRO A 179 -17.20 12.04 9.12
N ASP A 180 -17.25 11.94 10.44
CA ASP A 180 -17.55 13.10 11.27
C ASP A 180 -16.40 14.09 11.13
N LEU A 181 -16.64 15.23 10.50
CA LEU A 181 -15.63 16.26 10.29
C LEU A 181 -15.48 17.17 11.52
N SER A 182 -16.27 16.97 12.58
CA SER A 182 -16.16 17.76 13.82
C SER A 182 -15.04 17.32 14.76
N ILE A 183 -14.38 16.19 14.47
CA ILE A 183 -13.28 15.61 15.26
C ILE A 183 -11.88 15.88 14.67
N PHE A 184 -11.81 16.59 13.53
CA PHE A 184 -10.57 17.03 12.89
C PHE A 184 -10.45 18.55 12.99
#